data_AF-A0A965KHJ3-F1
#
_entry.id   AF-A0A965KHJ3-F1
#
_cell.length_a   1.000
_cell.length_b   1.000
_cell.length_c   1.000
_cell.angle_alpha   90.00
_cell.angle_beta   90.00
_cell.angle_gamma   90.00
#
_symmetry.space_group_name_H-M   'P 1'
#
loop_
_entity.id
_entity.type
_entity.pdbx_description
1 polymer ?
#
loop_
_entity_poly.entity_id
_entity_poly.type
_entity_poly.pdbx_seq_one_letter_code
_entity_poly.pdbx_strand_id
1 'polypeptide(L)'
;APGISFKVSFAHGAINAGDVLRRVTSKVAPAADLRAFTKGGPAHWAQDVVTEGVLGETDQAKQIDSLKSRIEGEQDAAQKQSLKDQLTELLAAPYVVDTVTVPAENPFGAWIRVGGIDFFKDGRIAFSTWSGDVWVGKFADDKLSKITWHRFATGIFHGLGLKIVNEQVYVLGRDQITLLQDLNNDGEADFYQNFNNDVQVTSNFHEFTFDLQTDSQGNFYFLKGGPVNPGGRGWGPLSDHHGSIFKVSPDGKKFEVHATGIRAPNGMCVGPNGEISNGDNQGTWVPVDYIHFSKPGDFIEVPDLSHRTPAPTAYGQHLCWVPYDIDNSNGTQIWVPANKGKWGPFEGRMLYLSYGKSSLFAVLQERVGETAQGGVVKFPLKFATGLMRARFSPIDGQLYVAGLKGWQTNGVKDGAIQRVRYTGKSVTMQESLHVSKKGITIGFTGALDKKTASDLQNWSISQYNYRWTSAYGSDEYKVSNPEEKGNDNVAIQSVKVAEDGKSVFLEVAGLVPVMQMRIKMNVKAVDGSRVPDDIGSTINVVPEKEGEDYRSFAK
;
A
#
# COMPACT_ATOMS: atom_id res chain seq x y z
N ALA A 1 -40.79 -11.03 18.27
CA ALA A 1 -41.15 -12.19 17.43
C ALA A 1 -41.06 -13.45 18.29
N PRO A 2 -42.00 -14.41 18.16
CA PRO A 2 -41.85 -15.69 18.85
C PRO A 2 -40.56 -16.35 18.34
N GLY A 3 -39.63 -16.65 19.25
CA GLY A 3 -38.34 -17.23 18.90
C GLY A 3 -38.51 -18.59 18.24
N ILE A 4 -37.73 -18.86 17.20
CA ILE A 4 -37.69 -20.17 16.56
C ILE A 4 -37.01 -21.14 17.55
N SER A 5 -37.75 -22.12 18.06
CA SER A 5 -37.21 -23.20 18.88
C SER A 5 -36.90 -24.41 18.00
N PHE A 6 -35.66 -24.92 18.05
CA PHE A 6 -35.30 -26.21 17.43
C PHE A 6 -35.00 -27.25 18.51
N LYS A 7 -35.30 -28.51 18.23
CA LYS A 7 -34.97 -29.65 19.10
C LYS A 7 -33.87 -30.47 18.43
N VAL A 8 -32.70 -30.53 19.06
CA VAL A 8 -31.60 -31.40 18.60
C VAL A 8 -31.73 -32.74 19.31
N SER A 9 -31.75 -33.84 18.55
CA SER A 9 -31.76 -35.20 19.09
C SER A 9 -30.42 -35.88 18.77
N PHE A 10 -29.77 -36.43 19.80
CA PHE A 10 -28.57 -37.24 19.65
C PHE A 10 -28.95 -38.71 19.84
N ALA A 11 -28.45 -39.60 18.98
CA ALA A 11 -28.60 -41.03 19.13
C ALA A 11 -27.21 -41.69 19.05
N HIS A 12 -26.87 -42.50 20.05
CA HIS A 12 -25.64 -43.29 20.08
C HIS A 12 -25.97 -44.75 20.46
N GLY A 13 -25.44 -45.71 19.69
CA GLY A 13 -25.13 -47.05 20.21
C GLY A 13 -26.27 -48.06 20.47
N ALA A 14 -27.46 -47.97 19.86
CA ALA A 14 -28.51 -48.99 20.06
C ALA A 14 -28.83 -49.81 18.80
N ILE A 15 -29.00 -51.12 18.98
CA ILE A 15 -29.69 -52.02 18.03
C ILE A 15 -31.08 -51.42 17.81
N ASN A 16 -31.42 -51.05 16.56
CA ASN A 16 -32.64 -50.36 16.12
C ASN A 16 -32.64 -48.82 16.08
N ALA A 17 -31.48 -48.16 16.08
CA ALA A 17 -31.39 -46.70 15.85
C ALA A 17 -32.16 -46.23 14.59
N GLY A 18 -32.22 -47.04 13.53
CA GLY A 18 -32.96 -46.74 12.30
C GLY A 18 -34.49 -46.70 12.46
N ASP A 19 -35.07 -47.50 13.35
CA ASP A 19 -36.53 -47.51 13.59
C ASP A 19 -36.96 -46.33 14.46
N VAL A 20 -36.13 -45.97 15.43
CA VAL A 20 -36.32 -44.76 16.24
C VAL A 20 -36.21 -43.52 15.34
N LEU A 21 -35.19 -43.45 14.48
CA LEU A 21 -35.05 -42.35 13.51
C LEU A 21 -36.28 -42.26 12.60
N ARG A 22 -36.74 -43.38 12.04
CA ARG A 22 -37.92 -43.42 11.15
C ARG A 22 -39.21 -42.98 11.83
N ARG A 23 -39.47 -43.40 13.08
CA ARG A 23 -40.66 -42.95 13.83
C ARG A 23 -40.61 -41.47 14.21
N VAL A 24 -39.42 -40.95 14.47
CA VAL A 24 -39.24 -39.53 14.77
C VAL A 24 -39.43 -38.73 13.48
N THR A 25 -38.74 -39.08 12.39
CA THR A 25 -38.84 -38.36 11.10
C THR A 25 -40.23 -38.47 10.47
N SER A 26 -40.98 -39.56 10.67
CA SER A 26 -42.36 -39.69 10.18
C SER A 26 -43.35 -38.73 10.83
N LYS A 27 -42.96 -38.07 11.93
CA LYS A 27 -43.77 -37.06 12.64
C LYS A 27 -43.27 -35.63 12.42
N VAL A 28 -42.15 -35.44 11.71
CA VAL A 28 -41.63 -34.11 11.38
C VAL A 28 -42.19 -33.71 10.03
N ALA A 29 -42.62 -32.45 9.90
CA ALA A 29 -43.00 -31.89 8.61
C ALA A 29 -41.82 -32.04 7.62
N PRO A 30 -42.07 -32.23 6.32
CA PRO A 30 -41.01 -32.20 5.31
C PRO A 30 -40.17 -30.94 5.51
N ALA A 31 -38.84 -31.10 5.50
CA ALA A 31 -37.96 -29.94 5.53
C ALA A 31 -38.32 -29.01 4.37
N ALA A 32 -38.32 -27.70 4.62
CA ALA A 32 -38.46 -26.73 3.54
C ALA A 32 -37.41 -27.04 2.46
N ASP A 33 -37.81 -27.01 1.20
CA ASP A 33 -36.86 -27.21 0.10
C ASP A 33 -35.96 -25.99 -0.01
N LEU A 34 -34.79 -26.07 0.64
CA LEU A 34 -33.84 -24.97 0.65
C LEU A 34 -33.08 -24.82 -0.67
N ARG A 35 -33.22 -25.75 -1.63
CA ARG A 35 -32.53 -25.68 -2.95
C ARG A 35 -32.97 -24.48 -3.77
N ALA A 36 -34.16 -23.93 -3.52
CA ALA A 36 -34.57 -22.67 -4.15
C ALA A 36 -33.68 -21.49 -3.72
N PHE A 37 -33.15 -21.51 -2.49
CA PHE A 37 -32.25 -20.48 -1.97
C PHE A 37 -30.78 -20.68 -2.38
N THR A 38 -30.47 -21.75 -3.14
CA THR A 38 -29.11 -22.02 -3.63
C THR A 38 -28.93 -21.65 -5.10
N LYS A 39 -29.87 -20.93 -5.70
CA LYS A 39 -29.86 -20.53 -7.12
C LYS A 39 -29.81 -19.01 -7.33
N GLY A 40 -29.61 -18.27 -6.25
CA GLY A 40 -29.74 -16.82 -6.23
C GLY A 40 -31.18 -16.34 -6.07
N GLY A 41 -31.32 -15.15 -5.49
CA GLY A 41 -32.59 -14.48 -5.24
C GLY A 41 -32.80 -13.29 -6.17
N PRO A 42 -33.92 -12.56 -6.06
CA PRO A 42 -34.02 -11.25 -6.71
C PRO A 42 -33.01 -10.27 -6.09
N ALA A 43 -32.25 -9.55 -6.91
CA ALA A 43 -31.39 -8.45 -6.46
C ALA A 43 -32.09 -7.50 -5.48
N HIS A 44 -31.44 -7.25 -4.34
CA HIS A 44 -31.83 -6.23 -3.37
C HIS A 44 -31.37 -4.83 -3.79
N TRP A 45 -30.30 -4.72 -4.59
CA TRP A 45 -29.67 -3.44 -4.95
C TRP A 45 -29.71 -3.16 -6.46
N ALA A 46 -30.87 -3.35 -7.10
CA ALA A 46 -31.05 -3.17 -8.54
C ALA A 46 -30.80 -1.74 -9.11
N GLN A 47 -30.43 -0.77 -8.27
CA GLN A 47 -30.23 0.62 -8.68
C GLN A 47 -28.75 0.92 -8.90
N ASP A 48 -28.40 1.24 -10.14
CA ASP A 48 -27.08 1.77 -10.47
C ASP A 48 -26.91 3.22 -9.98
N VAL A 49 -25.70 3.56 -9.54
CA VAL A 49 -25.28 4.92 -9.24
C VAL A 49 -24.32 5.38 -10.33
N VAL A 50 -24.65 6.48 -11.01
CA VAL A 50 -23.81 7.05 -12.06
C VAL A 50 -23.05 8.24 -11.51
N THR A 51 -21.74 8.25 -11.75
CA THR A 51 -20.84 9.36 -11.39
C THR A 51 -19.95 9.73 -12.57
N GLU A 52 -19.32 10.89 -12.51
CA GLU A 52 -18.32 11.34 -13.49
C GLU A 52 -16.99 11.57 -12.79
N GLY A 53 -15.89 11.10 -13.40
CA GLY A 53 -14.55 11.34 -12.88
C GLY A 53 -14.04 12.74 -13.19
N VAL A 54 -12.93 13.10 -12.57
CA VAL A 54 -12.26 14.39 -12.77
C VAL A 54 -10.83 14.14 -13.22
N LEU A 55 -10.44 14.61 -14.41
CA LEU A 55 -9.10 14.42 -14.94
C LEU A 55 -8.12 15.52 -14.49
N GLY A 56 -6.90 15.11 -14.15
CA GLY A 56 -5.86 15.98 -13.57
C GLY A 56 -6.24 16.44 -12.17
N GLU A 57 -5.26 16.71 -11.30
CA GLU A 57 -5.47 16.98 -9.86
C GLU A 57 -6.64 17.94 -9.60
N THR A 58 -7.86 17.47 -9.34
CA THR A 58 -9.11 18.18 -8.91
C THR A 58 -9.44 19.59 -9.48
N ASP A 59 -8.60 20.17 -10.34
CA ASP A 59 -8.41 21.61 -10.55
C ASP A 59 -7.21 21.95 -11.45
N GLN A 60 -6.40 21.03 -11.98
CA GLN A 60 -5.20 21.39 -12.77
C GLN A 60 -5.51 22.31 -13.97
N ALA A 61 -6.64 22.11 -14.64
CA ALA A 61 -7.14 23.04 -15.65
C ALA A 61 -7.46 24.42 -15.04
N LYS A 62 -8.13 24.46 -13.87
CA LYS A 62 -8.40 25.71 -13.15
C LYS A 62 -7.14 26.37 -12.60
N GLN A 63 -6.11 25.61 -12.21
CA GLN A 63 -4.80 26.10 -11.78
C GLN A 63 -4.04 26.67 -12.97
N ILE A 64 -4.07 26.01 -14.13
CA ILE A 64 -3.53 26.54 -15.38
C ILE A 64 -4.22 27.87 -15.72
N ASP A 65 -5.55 27.92 -15.65
CA ASP A 65 -6.32 29.13 -15.95
C ASP A 65 -6.07 30.24 -14.91
N SER A 66 -5.98 29.88 -13.62
CA SER A 66 -5.61 30.79 -12.55
C SER A 66 -4.18 31.34 -12.71
N LEU A 67 -3.22 30.49 -13.07
CA LEU A 67 -1.84 30.90 -13.34
C LEU A 67 -1.78 31.83 -14.54
N LYS A 68 -2.48 31.51 -15.65
CA LYS A 68 -2.58 32.41 -16.82
C LYS A 68 -3.11 33.78 -16.41
N SER A 69 -4.22 33.82 -15.66
CA SER A 69 -4.81 35.08 -15.18
C SER A 69 -3.86 35.87 -14.28
N ARG A 70 -3.14 35.20 -13.37
CA ARG A 70 -2.13 35.84 -12.51
C ARG A 70 -0.94 36.37 -13.31
N ILE A 71 -0.48 35.64 -14.33
CA ILE A 71 0.60 36.09 -15.23
C ILE A 71 0.20 37.36 -15.99
N GLU A 72 -1.06 37.44 -16.44
CA GLU A 72 -1.59 38.63 -17.11
C GLU A 72 -1.61 39.85 -16.18
N GLY A 73 -2.02 39.68 -14.92
CA GLY A 73 -2.08 40.74 -13.92
C GLY A 73 -0.74 41.14 -13.28
N GLU A 74 0.29 40.29 -13.35
CA GLU A 74 1.57 40.54 -12.70
C GLU A 74 2.45 41.54 -13.47
N GLN A 75 2.91 42.56 -12.76
CA GLN A 75 3.74 43.66 -13.27
C GLN A 75 5.22 43.49 -12.92
N ASP A 76 5.53 42.82 -11.81
CA ASP A 76 6.91 42.53 -11.43
C ASP A 76 7.50 41.44 -12.34
N ALA A 77 8.62 41.74 -12.99
CA ALA A 77 9.21 40.85 -13.98
C ALA A 77 9.69 39.52 -13.38
N ALA A 78 10.21 39.52 -12.15
CA ALA A 78 10.72 38.32 -11.50
C ALA A 78 9.58 37.41 -11.03
N GLN A 79 8.53 37.97 -10.43
CA GLN A 79 7.32 37.22 -10.06
C GLN A 79 6.59 36.70 -11.29
N LYS A 80 6.46 37.51 -12.34
CA LYS A 80 5.86 37.08 -13.60
C LYS A 80 6.61 35.92 -14.23
N GLN A 81 7.95 35.94 -14.18
CA GLN A 81 8.75 34.82 -14.67
C GLN A 81 8.56 33.57 -13.80
N SER A 82 8.56 33.70 -12.48
CA SER A 82 8.28 32.59 -11.55
C SER A 82 6.92 31.92 -11.81
N LEU A 83 5.88 32.72 -12.08
CA LEU A 83 4.55 32.18 -12.45
C LEU A 83 4.55 31.47 -13.81
N LYS A 84 5.31 31.97 -14.80
CA LYS A 84 5.47 31.29 -16.09
C LYS A 84 6.20 29.96 -15.95
N ASP A 85 7.21 29.90 -15.08
CA ASP A 85 7.96 28.68 -14.80
C ASP A 85 7.04 27.65 -14.13
N GLN A 86 6.21 28.07 -13.15
CA GLN A 86 5.17 27.21 -12.54
C GLN A 86 4.16 26.68 -13.56
N LEU A 87 3.69 27.55 -14.47
CA LEU A 87 2.77 27.13 -15.53
C LEU A 87 3.42 26.12 -16.48
N THR A 88 4.69 26.33 -16.83
CA THR A 88 5.46 25.42 -17.69
C THR A 88 5.65 24.07 -17.01
N GLU A 89 6.02 24.04 -15.73
CA GLU A 89 6.13 22.82 -14.92
C GLU A 89 4.80 22.06 -14.90
N LEU A 90 3.70 22.75 -14.62
CA LEU A 90 2.37 22.15 -14.55
C LEU A 90 1.90 21.59 -15.90
N LEU A 91 2.19 22.31 -16.99
CA LEU A 91 1.93 21.86 -18.36
C LEU A 91 2.89 20.75 -18.80
N ALA A 92 4.04 20.56 -18.16
CA ALA A 92 5.01 19.52 -18.44
C ALA A 92 4.91 18.31 -17.49
N ALA A 93 3.93 18.29 -16.58
CA ALA A 93 3.81 17.27 -15.54
C ALA A 93 3.81 15.84 -16.11
N PRO A 94 4.77 14.97 -15.72
CA PRO A 94 4.88 13.60 -16.22
C PRO A 94 3.78 12.68 -15.70
N TYR A 95 3.28 12.95 -14.51
CA TYR A 95 2.17 12.22 -13.90
C TYR A 95 1.09 13.21 -13.48
N VAL A 96 -0.16 12.76 -13.59
CA VAL A 96 -1.32 13.50 -13.11
C VAL A 96 -2.21 12.56 -12.30
N VAL A 97 -2.96 13.11 -11.35
CA VAL A 97 -3.89 12.35 -10.51
C VAL A 97 -5.32 12.67 -10.94
N ASP A 98 -5.97 11.70 -11.58
CA ASP A 98 -7.40 11.77 -11.88
C ASP A 98 -8.20 11.24 -10.69
N THR A 99 -9.39 11.78 -10.45
CA THR A 99 -10.33 11.27 -9.43
C THR A 99 -11.34 10.35 -10.09
N VAL A 100 -11.38 9.10 -9.64
CA VAL A 100 -12.45 8.15 -9.98
C VAL A 100 -13.53 8.37 -8.93
N THR A 101 -14.56 9.15 -9.28
CA THR A 101 -15.61 9.54 -8.34
C THR A 101 -16.35 8.30 -7.85
N VAL A 102 -16.27 8.05 -6.54
CA VAL A 102 -16.95 6.95 -5.87
C VAL A 102 -18.43 7.31 -5.62
N PRO A 103 -19.35 6.34 -5.44
CA PRO A 103 -20.77 6.60 -5.20
C PRO A 103 -21.03 7.05 -3.75
N ALA A 104 -20.42 8.17 -3.34
CA ALA A 104 -20.53 8.71 -1.98
C ALA A 104 -21.97 9.13 -1.65
N GLU A 105 -22.67 9.73 -2.61
CA GLU A 105 -24.11 9.90 -2.58
C GLU A 105 -24.75 8.67 -3.23
N ASN A 106 -25.41 7.84 -2.43
CA ASN A 106 -26.05 6.61 -2.89
C ASN A 106 -27.37 6.38 -2.15
N PRO A 107 -28.34 5.67 -2.76
CA PRO A 107 -29.68 5.46 -2.19
C PRO A 107 -29.69 4.55 -0.94
N PHE A 108 -28.55 3.91 -0.63
CA PHE A 108 -28.44 2.95 0.46
C PHE A 108 -27.87 3.55 1.75
N GLY A 109 -27.49 4.83 1.74
CA GLY A 109 -26.82 5.48 2.87
C GLY A 109 -25.47 4.84 3.22
N ALA A 110 -24.83 4.15 2.26
CA ALA A 110 -23.57 3.47 2.48
C ALA A 110 -22.43 4.49 2.64
N TRP A 111 -21.67 4.37 3.73
CA TRP A 111 -20.53 5.25 3.98
C TRP A 111 -19.28 4.72 3.29
N ILE A 112 -18.87 5.41 2.21
CA ILE A 112 -17.77 4.99 1.33
C ILE A 112 -16.41 5.34 1.94
N ARG A 113 -15.84 4.37 2.67
CA ARG A 113 -14.46 4.37 3.16
C ARG A 113 -13.72 3.20 2.53
N VAL A 114 -13.01 3.45 1.43
CA VAL A 114 -12.47 2.40 0.56
C VAL A 114 -11.34 1.64 1.27
N GLY A 115 -11.49 0.32 1.40
CA GLY A 115 -10.55 -0.57 2.09
C GLY A 115 -9.76 -1.51 1.18
N GLY A 116 -10.27 -1.82 -0.01
CA GLY A 116 -9.67 -2.70 -1.00
C GLY A 116 -10.09 -2.33 -2.42
N ILE A 117 -9.22 -2.52 -3.42
CA ILE A 117 -9.56 -2.38 -4.85
C ILE A 117 -8.93 -3.52 -5.65
N ASP A 118 -9.60 -3.95 -6.72
CA ASP A 118 -9.02 -4.80 -7.77
C ASP A 118 -9.78 -4.69 -9.09
N PHE A 119 -9.19 -5.20 -10.17
CA PHE A 119 -9.77 -5.15 -11.51
C PHE A 119 -10.17 -6.53 -12.04
N PHE A 120 -11.30 -6.57 -12.72
CA PHE A 120 -11.67 -7.65 -13.62
C PHE A 120 -10.85 -7.55 -14.91
N LYS A 121 -10.71 -8.64 -15.65
CA LYS A 121 -9.99 -8.65 -16.94
C LYS A 121 -10.62 -7.70 -17.97
N ASP A 122 -11.92 -7.48 -17.89
CA ASP A 122 -12.67 -6.59 -18.79
C ASP A 122 -12.53 -5.09 -18.44
N GLY A 123 -11.81 -4.75 -17.37
CA GLY A 123 -11.60 -3.37 -16.94
C GLY A 123 -12.62 -2.83 -15.94
N ARG A 124 -13.64 -3.60 -15.55
CA ARG A 124 -14.44 -3.25 -14.37
C ARG A 124 -13.53 -3.21 -13.14
N ILE A 125 -13.82 -2.28 -12.25
CA ILE A 125 -13.15 -2.14 -10.95
C ILE A 125 -14.09 -2.61 -9.84
N ALA A 126 -13.60 -3.41 -8.90
CA ALA A 126 -14.30 -3.67 -7.65
C ALA A 126 -13.62 -2.91 -6.52
N PHE A 127 -14.40 -2.43 -5.54
CA PHE A 127 -13.86 -1.93 -4.29
C PHE A 127 -14.66 -2.42 -3.09
N SER A 128 -13.97 -2.73 -1.99
CA SER A 128 -14.59 -2.99 -0.69
C SER A 128 -14.50 -1.75 0.21
N THR A 129 -15.40 -1.64 1.18
CA THR A 129 -15.37 -0.58 2.19
C THR A 129 -15.09 -1.14 3.57
N TRP A 130 -14.47 -0.32 4.42
CA TRP A 130 -14.35 -0.60 5.84
C TRP A 130 -15.72 -0.79 6.51
N SER A 131 -16.76 -0.14 5.98
CA SER A 131 -18.14 -0.26 6.46
C SER A 131 -18.83 -1.58 6.05
N GLY A 132 -18.20 -2.37 5.17
CA GLY A 132 -18.64 -3.73 4.83
C GLY A 132 -19.33 -3.90 3.48
N ASP A 133 -19.31 -2.87 2.64
CA ASP A 133 -19.86 -2.89 1.29
C ASP A 133 -18.84 -3.36 0.26
N VAL A 134 -19.34 -3.91 -0.86
CA VAL A 134 -18.57 -4.13 -2.08
C VAL A 134 -19.33 -3.53 -3.24
N TRP A 135 -18.62 -2.80 -4.09
CA TRP A 135 -19.17 -2.14 -5.27
C TRP A 135 -18.38 -2.56 -6.50
N VAL A 136 -19.07 -2.70 -7.63
CA VAL A 136 -18.46 -2.95 -8.94
C VAL A 136 -18.76 -1.76 -9.85
N GLY A 137 -17.73 -1.21 -10.46
CA GLY A 137 -17.78 -0.03 -11.32
C GLY A 137 -17.37 -0.36 -12.74
N LYS A 138 -18.07 0.24 -13.70
CA LYS A 138 -17.73 0.20 -15.13
C LYS A 138 -17.46 1.59 -15.66
N PHE A 139 -16.29 1.79 -16.26
CA PHE A 139 -15.94 3.03 -16.96
C PHE A 139 -16.51 3.01 -18.38
N ALA A 140 -17.06 4.14 -18.82
CA ALA A 140 -17.49 4.30 -20.21
C ALA A 140 -16.30 4.55 -21.16
N ASP A 141 -15.28 5.28 -20.68
CA ASP A 141 -14.07 5.62 -21.42
C ASP A 141 -12.89 5.91 -20.49
N ASP A 142 -11.71 6.13 -21.08
CA ASP A 142 -10.49 6.49 -20.38
C ASP A 142 -10.50 7.92 -19.80
N LYS A 143 -11.46 8.75 -20.20
CA LYS A 143 -11.66 10.11 -19.70
C LYS A 143 -12.53 10.14 -18.44
N LEU A 144 -13.01 8.98 -18.00
CA LEU A 144 -13.91 8.84 -16.85
C LEU A 144 -15.20 9.68 -17.03
N SER A 145 -15.65 9.88 -18.27
CA SER A 145 -16.83 10.73 -18.57
C SER A 145 -18.12 10.20 -17.96
N LYS A 146 -18.17 8.90 -17.71
CA LYS A 146 -19.25 8.21 -17.01
C LYS A 146 -18.70 6.96 -16.34
N ILE A 147 -19.06 6.78 -15.08
CA ILE A 147 -18.77 5.59 -14.27
C ILE A 147 -20.10 5.10 -13.72
N THR A 148 -20.45 3.85 -14.03
CA THR A 148 -21.65 3.21 -13.51
C THR A 148 -21.26 2.25 -12.39
N TRP A 149 -21.75 2.49 -11.19
CA TRP A 149 -21.52 1.70 -9.99
C TRP A 149 -22.74 0.87 -9.62
N HIS A 150 -22.51 -0.38 -9.29
CA HIS A 150 -23.51 -1.30 -8.74
C HIS A 150 -23.04 -1.80 -7.37
N ARG A 151 -23.92 -1.83 -6.37
CA ARG A 151 -23.60 -2.40 -5.06
C ARG A 151 -23.70 -3.92 -5.18
N PHE A 152 -22.56 -4.59 -5.08
CA PHE A 152 -22.44 -6.02 -5.33
C PHE A 152 -22.68 -6.85 -4.06
N ALA A 153 -22.25 -6.36 -2.89
CA ALA A 153 -22.39 -7.07 -1.62
C ALA A 153 -22.41 -6.11 -0.43
N THR A 154 -22.86 -6.62 0.72
CA THR A 154 -22.79 -5.92 2.01
C THR A 154 -22.58 -6.90 3.17
N GLY A 155 -22.27 -6.39 4.37
CA GLY A 155 -22.13 -7.21 5.58
C GLY A 155 -20.73 -7.80 5.80
N ILE A 156 -19.71 -7.34 5.05
CA ILE A 156 -18.33 -7.77 5.27
C ILE A 156 -17.76 -7.12 6.53
N PHE A 157 -17.18 -7.91 7.44
CA PHE A 157 -16.64 -7.37 8.68
C PHE A 157 -15.30 -6.66 8.43
N HIS A 158 -15.32 -5.33 8.29
CA HIS A 158 -14.15 -4.51 7.98
C HIS A 158 -13.43 -4.93 6.67
N GLY A 159 -14.08 -4.76 5.52
CA GLY A 159 -13.52 -5.11 4.21
C GLY A 159 -12.28 -4.29 3.83
N LEU A 160 -11.10 -4.70 4.32
CA LEU A 160 -9.81 -3.99 4.19
C LEU A 160 -8.82 -4.71 3.26
N GLY A 161 -9.28 -5.77 2.59
CA GLY A 161 -8.58 -6.43 1.49
C GLY A 161 -9.58 -6.89 0.43
N LEU A 162 -9.23 -6.76 -0.85
CA LEU A 162 -10.02 -7.25 -1.97
C LEU A 162 -9.07 -7.75 -3.06
N LYS A 163 -9.42 -8.91 -3.63
CA LYS A 163 -8.71 -9.52 -4.74
C LYS A 163 -9.70 -10.11 -5.74
N ILE A 164 -9.47 -9.87 -7.02
CA ILE A 164 -10.16 -10.58 -8.10
C ILE A 164 -9.26 -11.73 -8.56
N VAL A 165 -9.77 -12.96 -8.47
CA VAL A 165 -9.08 -14.18 -8.91
C VAL A 165 -10.03 -14.95 -9.81
N ASN A 166 -9.61 -15.22 -11.04
CA ASN A 166 -10.44 -15.91 -12.04
C ASN A 166 -11.84 -15.27 -12.23
N GLU A 167 -11.90 -13.93 -12.33
CA GLU A 167 -13.13 -13.14 -12.43
C GLU A 167 -14.09 -13.26 -11.23
N GLN A 168 -13.62 -13.81 -10.09
CA GLN A 168 -14.38 -13.91 -8.86
C GLN A 168 -13.87 -12.93 -7.80
N VAL A 169 -14.77 -12.42 -6.96
CA VAL A 169 -14.46 -11.40 -5.96
C VAL A 169 -14.20 -12.04 -4.60
N TYR A 170 -12.97 -11.91 -4.11
CA TYR A 170 -12.55 -12.32 -2.77
C TYR A 170 -12.37 -11.07 -1.90
N VAL A 171 -12.98 -11.07 -0.72
CA VAL A 171 -12.88 -9.94 0.21
C VAL A 171 -12.39 -10.45 1.56
N LEU A 172 -11.33 -9.83 2.06
CA LEU A 172 -10.83 -10.08 3.40
C LEU A 172 -11.60 -9.21 4.38
N GLY A 173 -12.40 -9.86 5.22
CA GLY A 173 -12.86 -9.31 6.48
C GLY A 173 -11.85 -9.61 7.60
N ARG A 174 -12.15 -9.10 8.78
CA ARG A 174 -11.37 -9.35 9.99
C ARG A 174 -11.40 -10.81 10.44
N ASP A 175 -12.45 -11.52 10.08
CA ASP A 175 -12.82 -12.88 10.47
C ASP A 175 -12.54 -13.94 9.40
N GLN A 176 -12.63 -13.59 8.11
CA GLN A 176 -12.49 -14.56 7.03
C GLN A 176 -12.14 -13.91 5.69
N ILE A 177 -11.66 -14.74 4.77
CA ILE A 177 -11.73 -14.47 3.34
C ILE A 177 -13.09 -14.98 2.85
N THR A 178 -13.90 -14.08 2.29
CA THR A 178 -15.21 -14.40 1.71
C THR A 178 -15.10 -14.39 0.19
N LEU A 179 -15.49 -15.49 -0.47
CA LEU A 179 -15.72 -15.54 -1.91
C LEU A 179 -17.18 -15.19 -2.19
N LEU A 180 -17.39 -14.07 -2.88
CA LEU A 180 -18.70 -13.56 -3.25
C LEU A 180 -19.09 -14.09 -4.63
N GLN A 181 -20.25 -14.75 -4.71
CA GLN A 181 -20.74 -15.39 -5.92
C GLN A 181 -22.13 -14.87 -6.27
N ASP A 182 -22.23 -14.32 -7.48
CA ASP A 182 -23.48 -14.05 -8.18
C ASP A 182 -23.87 -15.34 -8.92
N LEU A 183 -24.93 -16.00 -8.46
CA LEU A 183 -25.34 -17.32 -8.96
C LEU A 183 -26.31 -17.22 -10.14
N ASN A 184 -26.95 -16.06 -10.32
CA ASN A 184 -27.97 -15.82 -11.33
C ASN A 184 -27.56 -14.78 -12.39
N ASN A 185 -26.40 -14.14 -12.24
CA ASN A 185 -25.81 -13.08 -13.06
C ASN A 185 -26.63 -11.78 -13.08
N ASP A 186 -27.27 -11.40 -11.98
CA ASP A 186 -28.05 -10.17 -11.86
C ASP A 186 -27.23 -8.95 -11.39
N GLY A 187 -25.94 -9.14 -11.09
CA GLY A 187 -25.05 -8.10 -10.62
C GLY A 187 -24.92 -8.01 -9.10
N GLU A 188 -25.54 -8.93 -8.34
CA GLU A 188 -25.48 -9.01 -6.89
C GLU A 188 -24.90 -10.36 -6.41
N ALA A 189 -24.14 -10.35 -5.31
CA ALA A 189 -23.67 -11.58 -4.70
C ALA A 189 -24.81 -12.27 -3.93
N ASP A 190 -25.21 -13.45 -4.42
CA ASP A 190 -26.21 -14.32 -3.78
C ASP A 190 -25.61 -15.20 -2.66
N PHE A 191 -24.36 -15.62 -2.85
CA PHE A 191 -23.71 -16.58 -1.97
C PHE A 191 -22.38 -16.07 -1.45
N TYR A 192 -22.27 -16.06 -0.13
CA TYR A 192 -21.10 -15.62 0.62
C TYR A 192 -20.37 -16.87 1.10
N GLN A 193 -19.53 -17.42 0.23
CA GLN A 193 -18.75 -18.60 0.58
C GLN A 193 -17.64 -18.21 1.55
N ASN A 194 -17.61 -18.84 2.72
CA ASN A 194 -16.42 -18.84 3.57
C ASN A 194 -15.32 -19.61 2.83
N PHE A 195 -14.34 -18.88 2.30
CA PHE A 195 -13.19 -19.45 1.61
C PHE A 195 -12.13 -19.92 2.62
N ASN A 196 -11.86 -19.12 3.65
CA ASN A 196 -11.05 -19.49 4.80
C ASN A 196 -11.39 -18.57 6.00
N ASN A 197 -11.62 -19.14 7.18
CA ASN A 197 -11.89 -18.42 8.44
C ASN A 197 -11.02 -18.91 9.60
N ASP A 198 -9.81 -19.41 9.32
CA ASP A 198 -8.91 -19.95 10.35
C ASP A 198 -8.26 -18.84 11.19
N VAL A 199 -8.27 -17.60 10.70
CA VAL A 199 -7.74 -16.44 11.44
C VAL A 199 -8.56 -16.19 12.71
N GLN A 200 -7.88 -15.94 13.83
CA GLN A 200 -8.55 -15.73 15.11
C GLN A 200 -9.00 -14.27 15.24
N VAL A 201 -10.14 -14.05 15.88
CA VAL A 201 -10.70 -12.72 16.17
C VAL A 201 -10.95 -12.60 17.66
N THR A 202 -10.59 -11.46 18.24
CA THR A 202 -10.91 -11.11 19.64
C THR A 202 -11.92 -9.96 19.68
N SER A 203 -12.27 -9.48 20.87
CA SER A 203 -13.14 -8.31 21.04
C SER A 203 -12.41 -6.96 20.87
N ASN A 204 -11.07 -6.95 20.78
CA ASN A 204 -10.32 -5.69 20.68
C ASN A 204 -10.60 -5.02 19.32
N PHE A 205 -10.91 -3.73 19.28
CA PHE A 205 -11.19 -3.07 18.00
C PHE A 205 -9.95 -2.99 17.08
N HIS A 206 -8.77 -2.73 17.64
CA HIS A 206 -7.57 -2.35 16.89
C HIS A 206 -6.68 -3.55 16.50
N GLU A 207 -7.28 -4.62 15.97
CA GLU A 207 -6.60 -5.81 15.44
C GLU A 207 -7.07 -6.13 14.01
N PHE A 208 -6.95 -5.13 13.14
CA PHE A 208 -7.36 -5.21 11.75
C PHE A 208 -6.57 -6.28 10.98
N THR A 209 -7.25 -6.88 10.01
CA THR A 209 -6.61 -7.58 8.91
C THR A 209 -6.50 -6.61 7.74
N PHE A 210 -5.38 -6.57 7.06
CA PHE A 210 -5.16 -5.65 5.95
C PHE A 210 -4.59 -6.35 4.73
N ASP A 211 -4.90 -5.74 3.58
CA ASP A 211 -4.51 -6.15 2.25
C ASP A 211 -5.07 -7.52 1.84
N LEU A 212 -4.98 -7.85 0.56
CA LEU A 212 -5.23 -9.21 0.08
C LEU A 212 -4.48 -9.37 -1.23
N GLN A 213 -3.46 -10.21 -1.22
CA GLN A 213 -2.54 -10.41 -2.33
C GLN A 213 -2.54 -11.87 -2.76
N THR A 214 -2.09 -12.14 -3.98
CA THR A 214 -1.90 -13.50 -4.47
C THR A 214 -0.53 -13.65 -5.11
N ASP A 215 0.10 -14.81 -4.91
CA ASP A 215 1.31 -15.18 -5.66
C ASP A 215 0.98 -15.87 -7.00
N SER A 216 2.02 -16.15 -7.79
CA SER A 216 1.92 -16.84 -9.08
C SER A 216 1.45 -18.29 -8.98
N GLN A 217 1.45 -18.88 -7.79
CA GLN A 217 0.90 -20.21 -7.51
C GLN A 217 -0.56 -20.16 -7.05
N GLY A 218 -1.14 -18.96 -6.91
CA GLY A 218 -2.52 -18.74 -6.50
C GLY A 218 -2.72 -18.74 -4.98
N ASN A 219 -1.65 -18.75 -4.17
CA ASN A 219 -1.80 -18.64 -2.71
C ASN A 219 -2.21 -17.22 -2.36
N PHE A 220 -3.07 -17.07 -1.35
CA PHE A 220 -3.48 -15.78 -0.81
C PHE A 220 -2.57 -15.36 0.35
N TYR A 221 -2.31 -14.06 0.45
CA TYR A 221 -1.54 -13.47 1.54
C TYR A 221 -2.26 -12.24 2.09
N PHE A 222 -2.21 -12.10 3.41
CA PHE A 222 -2.69 -10.95 4.14
C PHE A 222 -1.97 -10.87 5.48
N LEU A 223 -2.17 -9.77 6.21
CA LEU A 223 -1.55 -9.58 7.52
C LEU A 223 -2.55 -9.10 8.57
N LYS A 224 -2.20 -9.28 9.83
CA LYS A 224 -3.01 -8.89 10.99
C LYS A 224 -2.15 -8.18 12.02
N GLY A 225 -2.59 -7.00 12.43
CA GLY A 225 -1.92 -6.25 13.50
C GLY A 225 -2.10 -6.89 14.88
N GLY A 226 -1.25 -6.48 15.82
CA GLY A 226 -1.48 -6.67 17.24
C GLY A 226 -2.66 -5.83 17.75
N PRO A 227 -3.30 -6.23 18.86
CA PRO A 227 -4.48 -5.58 19.40
C PRO A 227 -4.09 -4.32 20.19
N VAL A 228 -3.65 -3.27 19.49
CA VAL A 228 -3.07 -2.06 20.11
C VAL A 228 -4.09 -1.39 21.04
N ASN A 229 -3.67 -1.00 22.25
CA ASN A 229 -4.55 -0.27 23.17
C ASN A 229 -4.86 1.15 22.66
N PRO A 230 -6.00 1.75 23.08
CA PRO A 230 -6.26 3.17 22.87
C PRO A 230 -5.06 4.03 23.33
N GLY A 231 -4.65 4.99 22.49
CA GLY A 231 -3.44 5.78 22.71
C GLY A 231 -2.16 5.19 22.12
N GLY A 232 -2.23 4.02 21.48
CA GLY A 232 -1.18 3.50 20.60
C GLY A 232 -0.07 2.70 21.27
N ARG A 233 -0.14 2.45 22.59
CA ARG A 233 0.91 1.79 23.38
C ARG A 233 0.46 0.46 23.98
N GLY A 234 1.27 -0.57 23.78
CA GLY A 234 1.02 -1.91 24.31
C GLY A 234 -0.23 -2.58 23.71
N TRP A 235 -0.63 -3.69 24.31
CA TRP A 235 -1.57 -4.64 23.72
C TRP A 235 -2.74 -4.93 24.66
N GLY A 236 -3.91 -5.21 24.09
CA GLY A 236 -4.96 -5.96 24.76
C GLY A 236 -4.63 -7.46 24.80
N PRO A 237 -5.61 -8.32 25.14
CA PRO A 237 -5.43 -9.77 25.11
C PRO A 237 -4.95 -10.25 23.74
N LEU A 238 -3.85 -10.99 23.73
CA LEU A 238 -3.24 -11.54 22.52
C LEU A 238 -3.91 -12.87 22.13
N SER A 239 -3.96 -13.11 20.82
CA SER A 239 -4.29 -14.38 20.21
C SER A 239 -3.07 -14.92 19.45
N ASP A 240 -3.09 -16.20 19.05
CA ASP A 240 -1.97 -16.85 18.35
C ASP A 240 -1.71 -16.25 16.95
N HIS A 241 -2.64 -15.43 16.45
CA HIS A 241 -2.60 -14.84 15.11
C HIS A 241 -2.36 -13.32 15.13
N HIS A 242 -2.17 -12.70 16.29
CA HIS A 242 -1.85 -11.27 16.33
C HIS A 242 -0.44 -10.99 15.84
N GLY A 243 -0.27 -9.87 15.13
CA GLY A 243 1.03 -9.42 14.64
C GLY A 243 1.71 -10.41 13.71
N SER A 244 0.98 -10.89 12.70
CA SER A 244 1.44 -11.95 11.80
C SER A 244 1.07 -11.70 10.34
N ILE A 245 1.88 -12.25 9.44
CA ILE A 245 1.59 -12.39 8.00
C ILE A 245 1.14 -13.83 7.76
N PHE A 246 0.10 -14.03 6.96
CA PHE A 246 -0.46 -15.34 6.66
C PHE A 246 -0.33 -15.71 5.19
N LYS A 247 -0.30 -17.02 4.96
CA LYS A 247 -0.43 -17.66 3.66
C LYS A 247 -1.62 -18.62 3.70
N VAL A 248 -2.49 -18.53 2.69
CA VAL A 248 -3.60 -19.46 2.50
C VAL A 248 -3.46 -20.14 1.13
N SER A 249 -3.63 -21.46 1.08
CA SER A 249 -3.54 -22.22 -0.18
C SER A 249 -4.60 -21.78 -1.19
N PRO A 250 -4.41 -22.03 -2.50
CA PRO A 250 -5.35 -21.58 -3.54
C PRO A 250 -6.75 -22.19 -3.41
N ASP A 251 -6.89 -23.30 -2.68
CA ASP A 251 -8.16 -23.97 -2.39
C ASP A 251 -8.76 -23.58 -1.01
N GLY A 252 -8.12 -22.67 -0.28
CA GLY A 252 -8.59 -22.17 1.02
C GLY A 252 -8.37 -23.10 2.21
N LYS A 253 -7.83 -24.31 2.00
CA LYS A 253 -7.80 -25.38 3.02
C LYS A 253 -6.59 -25.39 3.94
N LYS A 254 -5.49 -24.74 3.54
CA LYS A 254 -4.26 -24.69 4.32
C LYS A 254 -3.99 -23.25 4.71
N PHE A 255 -3.93 -23.00 6.01
CA PHE A 255 -3.61 -21.71 6.62
C PHE A 255 -2.27 -21.82 7.36
N GLU A 256 -1.34 -20.92 7.04
CA GLU A 256 0.01 -20.91 7.61
C GLU A 256 0.40 -19.51 8.07
N VAL A 257 1.04 -19.42 9.24
CA VAL A 257 1.75 -18.21 9.66
C VAL A 257 3.05 -18.13 8.85
N HIS A 258 3.16 -17.11 8.01
CA HIS A 258 4.34 -16.86 7.19
C HIS A 258 5.44 -16.15 7.98
N ALA A 259 5.11 -15.11 8.72
CA ALA A 259 6.05 -14.32 9.54
C ALA A 259 5.32 -13.68 10.72
N THR A 260 6.08 -13.24 11.72
CA THR A 260 5.56 -12.72 13.01
C THR A 260 6.29 -11.44 13.43
N GLY A 261 5.78 -10.76 14.46
CA GLY A 261 6.45 -9.58 15.05
C GLY A 261 6.16 -8.28 14.33
N ILE A 262 4.91 -8.07 13.87
CA ILE A 262 4.45 -6.80 13.28
C ILE A 262 3.34 -6.18 14.15
N ARG A 263 3.31 -4.85 14.28
CA ARG A 263 2.46 -4.10 15.19
C ARG A 263 1.11 -3.73 14.58
N ALA A 264 1.08 -2.84 13.60
CA ALA A 264 -0.12 -2.29 12.98
C ALA A 264 0.16 -2.06 11.49
N PRO A 265 0.36 -3.14 10.72
CA PRO A 265 0.89 -3.04 9.37
C PRO A 265 -0.26 -2.79 8.41
N ASN A 266 -0.29 -1.65 7.73
CA ASN A 266 -1.44 -1.27 6.93
C ASN A 266 -1.41 -1.88 5.52
N GLY A 267 -0.26 -2.32 5.02
CA GLY A 267 -0.17 -2.91 3.69
C GLY A 267 1.04 -3.80 3.45
N MET A 268 0.90 -4.63 2.42
CA MET A 268 1.92 -5.58 1.98
C MET A 268 1.83 -5.83 0.47
N CYS A 269 2.90 -6.37 -0.11
CA CYS A 269 2.93 -6.76 -1.50
C CYS A 269 3.49 -8.17 -1.68
N VAL A 270 3.08 -8.81 -2.78
CA VAL A 270 3.77 -9.98 -3.33
C VAL A 270 4.47 -9.51 -4.60
N GLY A 271 5.79 -9.63 -4.62
CA GLY A 271 6.64 -9.22 -5.73
C GLY A 271 6.57 -10.17 -6.93
N PRO A 272 7.12 -9.74 -8.08
CA PRO A 272 7.10 -10.53 -9.31
C PRO A 272 7.81 -11.89 -9.17
N ASN A 273 8.76 -12.02 -8.23
CA ASN A 273 9.45 -13.29 -7.95
C ASN A 273 8.91 -13.99 -6.70
N GLY A 274 7.77 -13.52 -6.16
CA GLY A 274 7.16 -14.07 -4.94
C GLY A 274 7.74 -13.50 -3.64
N GLU A 275 8.56 -12.45 -3.68
CA GLU A 275 9.02 -11.78 -2.47
C GLU A 275 7.86 -11.15 -1.72
N ILE A 276 7.81 -11.34 -0.40
CA ILE A 276 6.78 -10.71 0.44
C ILE A 276 7.36 -9.43 1.01
N SER A 277 6.80 -8.28 0.68
CA SER A 277 7.14 -7.03 1.33
C SER A 277 6.04 -6.57 2.27
N ASN A 278 6.39 -5.92 3.37
CA ASN A 278 5.43 -5.27 4.25
C ASN A 278 6.01 -3.95 4.78
N GLY A 279 5.12 -3.07 5.24
CA GLY A 279 5.49 -1.98 6.13
C GLY A 279 4.79 -2.11 7.48
N ASP A 280 5.20 -1.29 8.44
CA ASP A 280 4.56 -1.21 9.76
C ASP A 280 4.54 0.22 10.29
N ASN A 281 3.59 0.54 11.17
CA ASN A 281 3.40 1.89 11.70
C ASN A 281 4.18 2.08 12.99
N GLN A 282 4.83 3.24 13.10
CA GLN A 282 5.49 3.71 14.32
C GLN A 282 4.65 3.45 15.57
N GLY A 283 5.29 2.94 16.62
CA GLY A 283 4.72 2.81 17.95
C GLY A 283 5.55 1.88 18.84
N THR A 284 4.89 1.12 19.72
CA THR A 284 5.56 0.17 20.63
C THR A 284 6.45 -0.79 19.84
N TRP A 285 7.75 -0.77 20.13
CA TRP A 285 8.80 -1.55 19.44
C TRP A 285 9.07 -1.19 17.98
N VAL A 286 8.33 -0.26 17.38
CA VAL A 286 8.52 0.19 15.99
C VAL A 286 8.97 1.65 16.01
N PRO A 287 10.28 1.94 15.92
CA PRO A 287 10.83 3.28 16.10
C PRO A 287 10.30 4.31 15.11
N VAL A 288 10.20 3.92 13.84
CA VAL A 288 9.58 4.65 12.73
C VAL A 288 9.03 3.64 11.72
N ASP A 289 8.22 4.11 10.76
CA ASP A 289 7.73 3.26 9.69
C ASP A 289 8.88 2.68 8.85
N TYR A 290 8.68 1.52 8.24
CA TYR A 290 9.70 0.85 7.44
C TYR A 290 9.13 0.08 6.26
N ILE A 291 10.01 -0.37 5.36
CA ILE A 291 9.75 -1.37 4.32
C ILE A 291 10.65 -2.57 4.62
N HIS A 292 10.07 -3.76 4.71
CA HIS A 292 10.77 -5.02 5.00
C HIS A 292 10.48 -6.07 3.94
N PHE A 293 11.47 -6.93 3.66
CA PHE A 293 11.27 -8.15 2.88
C PHE A 293 11.15 -9.34 3.83
N SER A 294 9.92 -9.79 4.02
CA SER A 294 9.57 -10.91 4.88
C SER A 294 9.94 -12.25 4.25
N LYS A 295 10.50 -13.14 5.07
CA LYS A 295 10.79 -14.54 4.71
C LYS A 295 9.90 -15.49 5.53
N PRO A 296 9.66 -16.72 5.05
CA PRO A 296 8.99 -17.73 5.87
C PRO A 296 9.71 -17.95 7.22
N GLY A 297 8.97 -17.92 8.32
CA GLY A 297 9.47 -18.07 9.68
C GLY A 297 10.15 -16.83 10.27
N ASP A 298 10.10 -15.68 9.59
CA ASP A 298 10.79 -14.49 10.05
C ASP A 298 10.17 -13.88 11.34
N PHE A 299 11.04 -13.26 12.14
CA PHE A 299 10.65 -12.36 13.22
C PHE A 299 11.04 -10.94 12.81
N ILE A 300 10.02 -10.11 12.59
CA ILE A 300 10.22 -8.84 11.89
C ILE A 300 10.72 -7.76 12.85
N GLU A 301 10.01 -7.46 13.95
CA GLU A 301 10.47 -6.41 14.87
C GLU A 301 9.90 -6.47 16.30
N VAL A 302 8.63 -6.83 16.51
CA VAL A 302 7.92 -6.61 17.79
C VAL A 302 7.97 -7.84 18.71
N PRO A 303 8.81 -7.86 19.78
CA PRO A 303 9.04 -9.08 20.58
C PRO A 303 7.78 -9.64 21.24
N ASP A 304 6.87 -8.76 21.67
CA ASP A 304 5.60 -9.12 22.30
C ASP A 304 4.66 -9.90 21.35
N LEU A 305 4.87 -9.77 20.03
CA LEU A 305 4.09 -10.41 18.97
C LEU A 305 4.92 -11.43 18.19
N SER A 306 6.03 -11.90 18.79
CA SER A 306 6.94 -12.86 18.16
C SER A 306 6.42 -14.30 18.16
N HIS A 307 5.49 -14.63 19.07
CA HIS A 307 5.03 -16.00 19.35
C HIS A 307 6.16 -16.97 19.71
N ARG A 308 7.24 -16.45 20.31
CA ARG A 308 8.43 -17.21 20.69
C ARG A 308 8.68 -17.13 22.19
N THR A 309 9.21 -18.22 22.75
CA THR A 309 9.69 -18.27 24.13
C THR A 309 11.10 -18.84 24.15
N PRO A 310 12.13 -18.07 24.56
CA PRO A 310 12.07 -16.66 24.98
C PRO A 310 11.76 -15.71 23.82
N ALA A 311 11.30 -14.50 24.14
CA ALA A 311 11.09 -13.46 23.14
C ALA A 311 12.43 -13.05 22.48
N PRO A 312 12.46 -12.75 21.18
CA PRO A 312 13.69 -12.33 20.50
C PRO A 312 14.25 -11.02 21.06
N THR A 313 15.58 -10.91 21.08
CA THR A 313 16.32 -9.72 21.52
C THR A 313 17.01 -8.99 20.38
N ALA A 314 16.72 -9.38 19.13
CA ALA A 314 17.21 -8.79 17.91
C ALA A 314 16.21 -9.04 16.78
N TYR A 315 16.24 -8.21 15.76
CA TYR A 315 15.33 -8.25 14.62
C TYR A 315 16.09 -8.15 13.29
N GLY A 316 15.41 -8.46 12.18
CA GLY A 316 16.00 -8.45 10.84
C GLY A 316 16.27 -7.04 10.30
N GLN A 317 17.16 -6.93 9.32
CA GLN A 317 17.40 -5.65 8.63
C GLN A 317 16.23 -5.32 7.71
N HIS A 318 15.69 -4.10 7.83
CA HIS A 318 14.69 -3.57 6.90
C HIS A 318 15.35 -3.03 5.64
N LEU A 319 14.64 -3.07 4.51
CA LEU A 319 15.08 -2.47 3.26
C LEU A 319 15.28 -0.95 3.43
N CYS A 320 14.34 -0.30 4.10
CA CYS A 320 14.33 1.15 4.31
C CYS A 320 13.54 1.47 5.57
N TRP A 321 14.13 2.23 6.49
CA TRP A 321 13.39 3.02 7.48
C TRP A 321 12.89 4.29 6.80
N VAL A 322 11.65 4.68 7.09
CA VAL A 322 11.00 5.85 6.50
C VAL A 322 10.87 6.90 7.61
N PRO A 323 11.55 8.06 7.49
CA PRO A 323 11.48 9.12 8.48
C PRO A 323 10.05 9.57 8.77
N TYR A 324 9.75 9.86 10.04
CA TYR A 324 8.40 10.23 10.48
C TYR A 324 7.81 11.46 9.75
N ASP A 325 8.66 12.41 9.36
CA ASP A 325 8.24 13.58 8.60
C ASP A 325 7.92 13.26 7.13
N ILE A 326 8.56 12.22 6.58
CA ILE A 326 8.30 11.68 5.23
C ILE A 326 7.05 10.80 5.23
N ASP A 327 6.92 9.91 6.22
CA ASP A 327 5.72 9.13 6.47
C ASP A 327 5.56 8.79 7.95
N ASN A 328 4.33 8.95 8.46
CA ASN A 328 3.97 8.60 9.83
C ASN A 328 2.96 7.45 9.90
N SER A 329 2.50 6.95 8.74
CA SER A 329 1.71 5.74 8.67
C SER A 329 1.73 5.17 7.24
N ASN A 330 2.31 3.99 7.07
CA ASN A 330 2.43 3.27 5.81
C ASN A 330 1.08 2.91 5.18
N GLY A 331 1.14 2.66 3.88
CA GLY A 331 0.18 1.89 3.10
C GLY A 331 0.87 0.71 2.40
N THR A 332 0.21 0.15 1.39
CA THR A 332 0.76 -0.98 0.63
C THR A 332 2.00 -0.61 -0.20
N GLN A 333 2.75 -1.63 -0.60
CA GLN A 333 3.75 -1.54 -1.67
C GLN A 333 3.15 -2.12 -2.95
N ILE A 334 3.66 -1.71 -4.11
CA ILE A 334 3.23 -2.26 -5.39
C ILE A 334 4.35 -2.21 -6.42
N TRP A 335 4.46 -3.25 -7.25
CA TRP A 335 5.41 -3.28 -8.35
C TRP A 335 4.79 -2.69 -9.62
N VAL A 336 5.53 -1.80 -10.28
CA VAL A 336 5.15 -1.31 -11.61
C VAL A 336 5.34 -2.45 -12.61
N PRO A 337 4.27 -2.91 -13.30
CA PRO A 337 4.39 -3.97 -14.29
C PRO A 337 5.33 -3.58 -15.43
N ALA A 338 6.09 -4.55 -15.94
CA ALA A 338 6.91 -4.39 -17.14
C ALA A 338 6.04 -4.41 -18.41
N ASN A 339 5.17 -3.42 -18.56
CA ASN A 339 4.07 -3.40 -19.55
C ASN A 339 4.31 -2.41 -20.71
N LYS A 340 5.51 -2.43 -21.31
CA LYS A 340 5.85 -1.73 -22.57
C LYS A 340 5.78 -0.19 -22.50
N GLY A 341 6.24 0.40 -21.41
CA GLY A 341 6.32 1.86 -21.21
C GLY A 341 5.02 2.55 -20.80
N LYS A 342 3.99 1.82 -20.36
CA LYS A 342 2.66 2.41 -20.03
C LYS A 342 2.68 3.31 -18.80
N TRP A 343 3.68 3.16 -17.92
CA TRP A 343 3.84 3.95 -16.71
C TRP A 343 5.25 4.54 -16.56
N GLY A 344 5.85 4.92 -17.68
CA GLY A 344 7.10 5.68 -17.69
C GLY A 344 8.33 4.87 -17.22
N PRO A 345 9.38 5.53 -16.71
CA PRO A 345 10.69 4.90 -16.47
C PRO A 345 10.76 4.01 -15.23
N PHE A 346 9.70 3.95 -14.43
CA PHE A 346 9.67 3.15 -13.19
C PHE A 346 9.20 1.71 -13.39
N GLU A 347 9.05 1.23 -14.63
CA GLU A 347 8.72 -0.18 -14.89
C GLU A 347 9.69 -1.14 -14.19
N GLY A 348 9.13 -2.17 -13.54
CA GLY A 348 9.89 -3.12 -12.73
C GLY A 348 10.35 -2.59 -11.37
N ARG A 349 10.01 -1.35 -10.98
CA ARG A 349 10.29 -0.80 -9.65
C ARG A 349 9.16 -1.07 -8.68
N MET A 350 9.52 -1.20 -7.40
CA MET A 350 8.56 -1.08 -6.32
C MET A 350 8.21 0.39 -6.06
N LEU A 351 6.93 0.63 -5.79
CA LEU A 351 6.38 1.86 -5.24
C LEU A 351 5.90 1.62 -3.81
N TYR A 352 5.89 2.68 -3.02
CA TYR A 352 5.42 2.68 -1.64
C TYR A 352 4.33 3.73 -1.45
N LEU A 353 3.25 3.36 -0.76
CA LEU A 353 2.17 4.28 -0.40
C LEU A 353 2.31 4.73 1.04
N SER A 354 1.93 5.98 1.30
CA SER A 354 1.76 6.54 2.64
C SER A 354 0.29 6.84 2.90
N TYR A 355 -0.23 6.25 3.98
CA TYR A 355 -1.53 6.57 4.55
C TYR A 355 -1.49 7.90 5.29
N GLY A 356 -0.50 8.08 6.17
CA GLY A 356 -0.42 9.23 7.07
C GLY A 356 -0.22 10.56 6.34
N LYS A 357 0.59 10.55 5.27
CA LYS A 357 0.92 11.74 4.48
C LYS A 357 0.25 11.77 3.11
N SER A 358 -0.62 10.80 2.80
CA SER A 358 -1.33 10.69 1.51
C SER A 358 -0.37 10.89 0.34
N SER A 359 0.64 10.03 0.23
CA SER A 359 1.78 10.22 -0.68
C SER A 359 2.19 8.94 -1.39
N LEU A 360 2.73 9.07 -2.59
CA LEU A 360 3.31 7.99 -3.39
C LEU A 360 4.82 8.16 -3.47
N PHE A 361 5.56 7.06 -3.36
CA PHE A 361 7.02 7.05 -3.40
C PHE A 361 7.54 6.01 -4.38
N ALA A 362 8.66 6.30 -5.05
CA ALA A 362 9.48 5.28 -5.69
C ALA A 362 10.46 4.70 -4.67
N VAL A 363 10.69 3.40 -4.73
CA VAL A 363 11.65 2.71 -3.85
C VAL A 363 12.93 2.44 -4.63
N LEU A 364 14.05 2.99 -4.13
CA LEU A 364 15.38 2.95 -4.72
C LEU A 364 16.15 1.73 -4.18
N GLN A 365 15.73 0.54 -4.60
CA GLN A 365 16.23 -0.72 -4.06
C GLN A 365 17.64 -1.06 -4.59
N GLU A 366 18.53 -1.39 -3.66
CA GLU A 366 19.86 -1.96 -3.90
C GLU A 366 19.97 -3.33 -3.24
N ARG A 367 20.64 -4.27 -3.92
CA ARG A 367 20.99 -5.57 -3.35
C ARG A 367 22.51 -5.73 -3.29
N VAL A 368 23.03 -6.03 -2.10
CA VAL A 368 24.45 -6.32 -1.86
C VAL A 368 24.56 -7.76 -1.35
N GLY A 369 24.85 -8.69 -2.25
CA GLY A 369 24.78 -10.12 -1.93
C GLY A 369 23.35 -10.51 -1.52
N GLU A 370 23.16 -10.95 -0.27
CA GLU A 370 21.85 -11.30 0.28
C GLU A 370 21.15 -10.16 1.04
N THR A 371 21.83 -9.02 1.21
CA THR A 371 21.31 -7.86 1.95
C THR A 371 20.59 -6.92 0.99
N ALA A 372 19.32 -6.62 1.31
CA ALA A 372 18.57 -5.56 0.65
C ALA A 372 18.73 -4.25 1.44
N GLN A 373 18.90 -3.14 0.74
CA GLN A 373 18.88 -1.80 1.31
C GLN A 373 18.38 -0.79 0.26
N GLY A 374 18.19 0.47 0.63
CA GLY A 374 17.76 1.46 -0.34
C GLY A 374 17.12 2.68 0.31
N GLY A 375 16.34 3.39 -0.49
CA GLY A 375 15.64 4.57 -0.04
C GLY A 375 14.29 4.78 -0.71
N VAL A 376 13.62 5.85 -0.31
CA VAL A 376 12.37 6.31 -0.90
C VAL A 376 12.51 7.74 -1.41
N VAL A 377 11.87 8.01 -2.53
CA VAL A 377 11.75 9.36 -3.09
C VAL A 377 10.29 9.65 -3.41
N LYS A 378 9.82 10.83 -2.99
CA LYS A 378 8.41 11.21 -3.11
C LYS A 378 8.07 11.64 -4.54
N PHE A 379 7.00 11.10 -5.09
CA PHE A 379 6.37 11.67 -6.28
C PHE A 379 5.73 13.03 -5.92
N PRO A 380 5.91 14.08 -6.74
CA PRO A 380 5.35 15.40 -6.48
C PRO A 380 3.85 15.45 -6.84
N LEU A 381 3.05 14.60 -6.20
CA LEU A 381 1.62 14.42 -6.44
C LEU A 381 0.83 14.62 -5.15
N LYS A 382 -0.43 15.06 -5.27
CA LYS A 382 -1.36 15.17 -4.15
C LYS A 382 -2.53 14.20 -4.28
N PHE A 383 -2.98 13.72 -3.12
CA PHE A 383 -4.06 12.75 -3.00
C PHE A 383 -5.12 13.24 -2.02
N ALA A 384 -6.36 12.83 -2.24
CA ALA A 384 -7.52 13.30 -1.49
C ALA A 384 -7.73 12.56 -0.16
N THR A 385 -7.12 11.38 0.00
CA THR A 385 -7.25 10.51 1.16
C THR A 385 -5.94 9.78 1.46
N GLY A 386 -5.83 9.19 2.65
CA GLY A 386 -4.66 8.38 3.02
C GLY A 386 -4.56 7.14 2.12
N LEU A 387 -3.41 6.94 1.48
CA LEU A 387 -3.24 5.85 0.52
C LEU A 387 -3.00 4.51 1.23
N MET A 388 -3.87 3.54 0.98
CA MET A 388 -3.80 2.21 1.59
C MET A 388 -3.52 1.11 0.57
N ARG A 389 -4.17 1.17 -0.58
CA ARG A 389 -4.19 0.09 -1.59
C ARG A 389 -3.86 0.65 -2.95
N ALA A 390 -3.29 -0.21 -3.79
CA ALA A 390 -3.00 0.12 -5.18
C ALA A 390 -3.18 -1.09 -6.09
N ARG A 391 -3.56 -0.83 -7.34
CA ARG A 391 -3.61 -1.80 -8.44
C ARG A 391 -3.32 -1.11 -9.76
N PHE A 392 -2.60 -1.79 -10.65
CA PHE A 392 -2.50 -1.37 -12.03
C PHE A 392 -3.69 -1.91 -12.82
N SER A 393 -4.34 -1.05 -13.61
CA SER A 393 -5.44 -1.49 -14.46
C SER A 393 -4.93 -2.34 -15.63
N PRO A 394 -5.58 -3.48 -15.94
CA PRO A 394 -5.20 -4.31 -17.06
C PRO A 394 -5.48 -3.65 -18.43
N ILE A 395 -6.33 -2.62 -18.46
CA ILE A 395 -6.75 -1.95 -19.70
C ILE A 395 -5.77 -0.80 -20.04
N ASP A 396 -5.74 0.23 -19.21
CA ASP A 396 -4.96 1.45 -19.47
C ASP A 396 -3.51 1.37 -18.95
N GLY A 397 -3.19 0.37 -18.11
CA GLY A 397 -1.87 0.20 -17.50
C GLY A 397 -1.49 1.29 -16.51
N GLN A 398 -2.45 2.11 -16.07
CA GLN A 398 -2.24 3.18 -15.09
C GLN A 398 -2.41 2.67 -13.67
N LEU A 399 -1.80 3.36 -12.72
CA LEU A 399 -1.88 3.03 -11.30
C LEU A 399 -3.15 3.63 -10.70
N TYR A 400 -3.98 2.79 -10.08
CA TYR A 400 -5.12 3.23 -9.27
C TYR A 400 -4.75 3.04 -7.81
N VAL A 401 -4.92 4.09 -7.01
CA VAL A 401 -4.69 4.10 -5.57
C VAL A 401 -5.99 4.39 -4.84
N ALA A 402 -6.14 3.81 -3.66
CA ALA A 402 -7.33 3.97 -2.86
C ALA A 402 -7.02 3.95 -1.37
N GLY A 403 -7.95 4.50 -0.60
CA GLY A 403 -7.93 4.42 0.85
C GLY A 403 -9.04 5.24 1.48
N LEU A 404 -8.83 5.61 2.74
CA LEU A 404 -9.84 6.21 3.59
C LEU A 404 -9.24 7.18 4.61
N LYS A 405 -10.11 7.91 5.29
CA LYS A 405 -9.80 8.68 6.49
C LYS A 405 -10.37 7.99 7.73
N GLY A 406 -9.55 7.83 8.76
CA GLY A 406 -9.94 7.17 10.01
C GLY A 406 -8.99 7.45 11.17
N TRP A 407 -7.68 7.34 10.93
CA TRP A 407 -6.62 7.61 11.91
C TRP A 407 -5.83 8.88 11.55
N GLN A 408 -4.61 9.03 12.10
CA GLN A 408 -3.73 10.18 11.86
C GLN A 408 -3.25 10.24 10.40
N THR A 409 -4.09 10.79 9.53
CA THR A 409 -3.81 11.10 8.13
C THR A 409 -4.09 12.56 7.81
N ASN A 410 -3.34 13.13 6.88
CA ASN A 410 -3.64 14.43 6.26
C ASN A 410 -4.74 14.36 5.18
N GLY A 411 -5.29 13.16 4.89
CA GLY A 411 -6.39 12.98 3.97
C GLY A 411 -7.63 13.80 4.34
N VAL A 412 -8.28 14.37 3.33
CA VAL A 412 -9.43 15.28 3.51
C VAL A 412 -10.77 14.61 3.21
N LYS A 413 -10.78 13.57 2.37
CA LYS A 413 -11.97 12.77 2.04
C LYS A 413 -12.01 11.48 2.84
N ASP A 414 -13.21 11.08 3.25
CA ASP A 414 -13.47 9.83 3.99
C ASP A 414 -13.05 8.58 3.22
N GLY A 415 -13.14 8.61 1.90
CA GLY A 415 -12.65 7.57 1.00
C GLY A 415 -12.50 8.11 -0.42
N ALA A 416 -11.53 7.59 -1.16
CA ALA A 416 -11.31 7.95 -2.55
C ALA A 416 -10.65 6.83 -3.34
N ILE A 417 -10.90 6.82 -4.65
CA ILE A 417 -10.12 6.10 -5.65
C ILE A 417 -9.55 7.15 -6.60
N GLN A 418 -8.25 7.10 -6.84
CA GLN A 418 -7.56 8.04 -7.72
C GLN A 418 -6.65 7.29 -8.69
N ARG A 419 -6.59 7.75 -9.94
CA ARG A 419 -5.73 7.20 -10.99
C ARG A 419 -4.51 8.08 -11.16
N VAL A 420 -3.32 7.56 -10.88
CA VAL A 420 -2.05 8.17 -11.22
C VAL A 420 -1.69 7.79 -12.65
N ARG A 421 -1.94 8.73 -13.57
CA ARG A 421 -1.78 8.55 -15.01
C ARG A 421 -0.49 9.17 -15.50
N TYR A 422 0.34 8.37 -16.15
CA TYR A 422 1.49 8.84 -16.91
C TYR A 422 1.04 9.60 -18.16
N THR A 423 1.62 10.76 -18.42
CA THR A 423 1.21 11.65 -19.52
C THR A 423 2.06 11.47 -20.78
N GLY A 424 3.05 10.58 -20.75
CA GLY A 424 4.01 10.39 -21.84
C GLY A 424 5.16 11.41 -21.83
N LYS A 425 5.17 12.37 -20.91
CA LYS A 425 6.22 13.39 -20.80
C LYS A 425 7.43 12.87 -20.04
N SER A 426 8.58 13.49 -20.31
CA SER A 426 9.84 13.17 -19.65
C SER A 426 9.74 13.24 -18.13
N VAL A 427 10.39 12.30 -17.46
CA VAL A 427 10.51 12.25 -16.02
C VAL A 427 11.99 12.42 -15.69
N THR A 428 12.33 13.35 -14.81
CA THR A 428 13.65 13.41 -14.19
C THR A 428 13.50 13.24 -12.68
N MET A 429 13.60 11.99 -12.24
CA MET A 429 13.54 11.59 -10.84
C MET A 429 14.63 10.57 -10.56
N GLN A 430 14.98 10.43 -9.29
CA GLN A 430 15.88 9.41 -8.80
C GLN A 430 15.28 8.03 -9.09
N GLU A 431 16.07 7.16 -9.71
CA GLU A 431 15.65 5.79 -10.00
C GLU A 431 16.55 4.73 -9.38
N SER A 432 17.78 5.06 -8.98
CA SER A 432 18.66 4.14 -8.27
C SER A 432 19.49 4.87 -7.22
N LEU A 433 19.89 4.11 -6.20
CA LEU A 433 20.75 4.56 -5.11
C LEU A 433 21.72 3.43 -4.82
N HIS A 434 23.01 3.66 -5.02
CA HIS A 434 24.06 2.67 -4.81
C HIS A 434 25.09 3.17 -3.81
N VAL A 435 25.47 2.32 -2.87
CA VAL A 435 26.46 2.64 -1.83
C VAL A 435 27.74 1.86 -2.08
N SER A 436 28.88 2.50 -1.86
CA SER A 436 30.18 1.85 -1.79
C SER A 436 31.05 2.51 -0.73
N LYS A 437 32.20 1.90 -0.38
CA LYS A 437 33.19 2.52 0.52
C LYS A 437 33.71 3.88 0.05
N LYS A 438 33.55 4.22 -1.24
CA LYS A 438 34.00 5.50 -1.82
C LYS A 438 32.95 6.59 -1.75
N GLY A 439 31.67 6.24 -1.65
CA GLY A 439 30.59 7.20 -1.80
C GLY A 439 29.28 6.59 -2.26
N ILE A 440 28.39 7.47 -2.71
CA ILE A 440 27.01 7.16 -3.08
C ILE A 440 26.77 7.57 -4.52
N THR A 441 26.25 6.67 -5.34
CA THR A 441 25.80 6.95 -6.71
C THR A 441 24.29 7.03 -6.75
N ILE A 442 23.77 8.14 -7.29
CA ILE A 442 22.34 8.37 -7.52
C ILE A 442 22.11 8.38 -9.02
N GLY A 443 21.26 7.47 -9.51
CA GLY A 443 20.81 7.44 -10.90
C GLY A 443 19.51 8.21 -11.09
N PHE A 444 19.36 8.88 -12.23
CA PHE A 444 18.21 9.68 -12.59
C PHE A 444 17.63 9.24 -13.93
N THR A 445 16.30 9.22 -14.02
CA THR A 445 15.58 8.83 -15.26
C THR A 445 15.84 9.81 -16.43
N GLY A 446 16.17 11.07 -16.10
CA GLY A 446 16.47 12.14 -17.05
C GLY A 446 17.80 12.85 -16.72
N ALA A 447 18.30 13.65 -17.67
CA ALA A 447 19.57 14.34 -17.52
C ALA A 447 19.43 15.60 -16.64
N LEU A 448 20.38 15.78 -15.73
CA LEU A 448 20.49 16.96 -14.88
C LEU A 448 21.32 18.06 -15.55
N ASP A 449 21.00 19.31 -15.24
CA ASP A 449 21.83 20.47 -15.54
C ASP A 449 23.18 20.32 -14.83
N LYS A 450 24.25 20.11 -15.61
CA LYS A 450 25.58 19.82 -15.07
C LYS A 450 26.09 20.91 -14.14
N LYS A 451 25.73 22.18 -14.38
CA LYS A 451 26.15 23.30 -13.53
C LYS A 451 25.60 23.14 -12.11
N THR A 452 24.28 23.03 -11.96
CA THR A 452 23.65 22.85 -10.65
C THR A 452 24.00 21.51 -10.00
N ALA A 453 24.06 20.42 -10.78
CA ALA A 453 24.37 19.09 -10.27
C ALA A 453 25.82 18.93 -9.80
N SER A 454 26.78 19.63 -10.41
CA SER A 454 28.21 19.59 -10.01
C SER A 454 28.56 20.49 -8.82
N ASP A 455 27.66 21.38 -8.42
CA ASP A 455 27.90 22.32 -7.32
C ASP A 455 27.66 21.63 -5.98
N LEU A 456 28.74 21.49 -5.19
CA LEU A 456 28.74 20.86 -3.88
C LEU A 456 27.73 21.51 -2.91
N GLN A 457 27.44 22.81 -3.04
CA GLN A 457 26.49 23.51 -2.17
C GLN A 457 25.04 23.08 -2.39
N ASN A 458 24.74 22.44 -3.51
CA ASN A 458 23.41 21.90 -3.81
C ASN A 458 23.18 20.51 -3.23
N TRP A 459 24.10 19.98 -2.41
CA TRP A 459 24.00 18.65 -1.82
C TRP A 459 24.25 18.70 -0.32
N SER A 460 23.47 17.94 0.44
CA SER A 460 23.75 17.72 1.86
C SER A 460 23.31 16.32 2.28
N ILE A 461 24.05 15.74 3.22
CA ILE A 461 23.73 14.44 3.80
C ILE A 461 23.69 14.59 5.32
N SER A 462 22.64 14.06 5.94
CA SER A 462 22.61 13.81 7.38
C SER A 462 22.37 12.34 7.68
N GLN A 463 22.79 11.90 8.86
CA GLN A 463 22.64 10.52 9.30
C GLN A 463 22.27 10.42 10.78
N TYR A 464 21.48 9.41 11.13
CA TYR A 464 21.03 9.16 12.50
C TYR A 464 20.47 7.75 12.65
N ASN A 465 20.41 7.28 13.89
CA ASN A 465 19.81 6.01 14.26
C ASN A 465 18.61 6.21 15.19
N TYR A 466 17.82 5.16 15.31
CA TYR A 466 16.71 5.08 16.24
C TYR A 466 17.00 4.08 17.36
N ARG A 467 16.27 4.19 18.47
CA ARG A 467 16.31 3.23 19.57
C ARG A 467 15.16 2.26 19.46
N TRP A 468 15.49 0.98 19.37
CA TRP A 468 14.53 -0.10 19.45
C TRP A 468 14.18 -0.40 20.91
N THR A 469 13.01 0.08 21.35
CA THR A 469 12.51 -0.05 22.71
C THR A 469 10.99 -0.21 22.72
N SER A 470 10.40 -0.61 23.86
CA SER A 470 8.94 -0.67 24.01
C SER A 470 8.23 0.69 24.04
N ALA A 471 8.98 1.81 24.02
CA ALA A 471 8.41 3.14 23.93
C ALA A 471 7.66 3.34 22.59
N TYR A 472 6.80 4.36 22.52
CA TYR A 472 6.13 4.70 21.28
C TYR A 472 7.09 5.47 20.37
N GLY A 473 7.54 4.83 19.30
CA GLY A 473 8.50 5.41 18.38
C GLY A 473 9.87 5.67 19.03
N SER A 474 10.70 6.42 18.32
CA SER A 474 12.01 6.86 18.82
C SER A 474 12.29 8.29 18.40
N ASP A 475 13.04 9.00 19.23
CA ASP A 475 13.77 10.19 18.80
C ASP A 475 14.89 9.79 17.82
N GLU A 476 15.45 10.77 17.14
CA GLU A 476 16.69 10.63 16.36
C GLU A 476 17.90 10.66 17.30
N TYR A 477 18.86 9.77 17.08
CA TYR A 477 20.12 9.74 17.83
C TYR A 477 21.32 9.80 16.90
N LYS A 478 22.34 10.55 17.32
CA LYS A 478 23.57 10.71 16.54
C LYS A 478 24.26 9.36 16.36
N VAL A 479 24.82 9.14 15.18
CA VAL A 479 25.67 7.98 14.88
C VAL A 479 27.01 8.11 15.59
N SER A 480 27.54 9.34 15.65
CA SER A 480 28.81 9.68 16.32
C SER A 480 28.75 9.54 17.84
N ASN A 481 27.56 9.72 18.44
CA ASN A 481 27.31 9.60 19.87
C ASN A 481 25.88 9.04 20.12
N PRO A 482 25.70 7.72 20.21
CA PRO A 482 24.38 7.08 20.33
C PRO A 482 23.55 7.45 21.58
N GLU A 483 24.17 8.09 22.57
CA GLU A 483 23.48 8.61 23.75
C GLU A 483 22.88 10.01 23.57
N GLU A 484 23.26 10.71 22.51
CA GLU A 484 22.85 12.08 22.24
C GLU A 484 21.75 12.14 21.17
N LYS A 485 20.66 12.86 21.47
CA LYS A 485 19.59 13.10 20.50
C LYS A 485 20.07 14.04 19.39
N GLY A 486 19.59 13.79 18.18
CA GLY A 486 19.87 14.59 16.99
C GLY A 486 20.43 13.76 15.85
N ASN A 487 21.02 14.44 14.88
CA ASN A 487 21.63 13.86 13.70
C ASN A 487 23.04 14.42 13.47
N ASP A 488 23.83 13.69 12.69
CA ASP A 488 25.16 14.08 12.26
C ASP A 488 25.11 14.55 10.81
N ASN A 489 25.82 15.64 10.49
CA ASN A 489 26.11 16.00 9.11
C ASN A 489 27.21 15.10 8.56
N VAL A 490 27.05 14.64 7.32
CA VAL A 490 28.04 13.82 6.61
C VAL A 490 28.68 14.66 5.52
N ALA A 491 30.02 14.80 5.59
CA ALA A 491 30.77 15.62 4.65
C ALA A 491 30.86 14.96 3.26
N ILE A 492 30.46 15.71 2.23
CA ILE A 492 30.65 15.34 0.83
C ILE A 492 31.99 15.95 0.36
N GLN A 493 32.91 15.12 -0.09
CA GLN A 493 34.26 15.55 -0.50
C GLN A 493 34.29 16.10 -1.92
N SER A 494 33.54 15.46 -2.83
CA SER A 494 33.39 15.91 -4.20
C SER A 494 32.09 15.40 -4.82
N VAL A 495 31.64 16.05 -5.89
CA VAL A 495 30.49 15.64 -6.69
C VAL A 495 30.93 15.44 -8.13
N LYS A 496 30.61 14.28 -8.71
CA LYS A 496 30.92 13.96 -10.11
C LYS A 496 29.63 13.63 -10.84
N VAL A 497 29.34 14.36 -11.90
CA VAL A 497 28.19 14.12 -12.78
C VAL A 497 28.67 13.30 -13.97
N ALA A 498 27.96 12.22 -14.30
CA ALA A 498 28.25 11.40 -15.46
C ALA A 498 28.14 12.20 -16.78
N GLU A 499 28.77 11.69 -17.84
CA GLU A 499 28.80 12.38 -19.14
C GLU A 499 27.40 12.60 -19.72
N ASP A 500 26.50 11.64 -19.53
CA ASP A 500 25.09 11.70 -19.96
C ASP A 500 24.21 12.58 -19.06
N GLY A 501 24.72 13.03 -17.92
CA GLY A 501 23.99 13.82 -16.93
C GLY A 501 22.97 13.03 -16.12
N LYS A 502 22.92 11.70 -16.23
CA LYS A 502 21.90 10.85 -15.58
C LYS A 502 22.38 10.13 -14.34
N SER A 503 23.60 10.41 -13.89
CA SER A 503 24.12 9.87 -12.64
C SER A 503 24.99 10.88 -11.93
N VAL A 504 24.88 10.92 -10.60
CA VAL A 504 25.71 11.74 -9.73
C VAL A 504 26.39 10.85 -8.71
N PHE A 505 27.71 10.89 -8.67
CA PHE A 505 28.52 10.27 -7.63
C PHE A 505 28.89 11.32 -6.58
N LEU A 506 28.47 11.09 -5.34
CA LEU A 506 28.86 11.86 -4.16
C LEU A 506 30.00 11.12 -3.46
N GLU A 507 31.20 11.68 -3.49
CA GLU A 507 32.36 11.11 -2.80
C GLU A 507 32.21 11.36 -1.29
N VAL A 508 32.04 10.29 -0.52
CA VAL A 508 31.81 10.35 0.92
C VAL A 508 32.72 9.32 1.58
N ALA A 509 33.63 9.79 2.41
CA ALA A 509 34.53 8.93 3.16
C ALA A 509 33.89 8.46 4.47
N GLY A 510 34.19 7.23 4.87
CA GLY A 510 33.78 6.71 6.18
C GLY A 510 32.29 6.42 6.30
N LEU A 511 31.62 6.09 5.20
CA LEU A 511 30.25 5.57 5.25
C LEU A 511 30.18 4.33 6.17
N VAL A 512 29.13 4.28 6.97
CA VAL A 512 28.85 3.20 7.91
C VAL A 512 27.40 2.73 7.75
N PRO A 513 27.06 1.49 8.18
CA PRO A 513 25.68 1.10 8.34
C PRO A 513 24.93 2.08 9.25
N VAL A 514 23.74 2.50 8.82
CA VAL A 514 22.90 3.47 9.52
C VAL A 514 21.43 3.24 9.19
N MET A 515 20.55 3.35 10.18
CA MET A 515 19.11 3.24 9.99
C MET A 515 18.59 4.32 9.05
N GLN A 516 19.04 5.57 9.25
CA GLN A 516 18.65 6.69 8.41
C GLN A 516 19.83 7.49 7.89
N MET A 517 19.93 7.56 6.56
CA MET A 517 20.70 8.54 5.82
C MET A 517 19.73 9.37 4.99
N ARG A 518 19.78 10.69 5.13
CA ARG A 518 18.93 11.64 4.40
C ARG A 518 19.77 12.46 3.46
N ILE A 519 19.49 12.36 2.16
CA ILE A 519 20.21 13.09 1.11
C ILE A 519 19.28 14.16 0.58
N LYS A 520 19.66 15.43 0.74
CA LYS A 520 18.95 16.57 0.16
C LYS A 520 19.70 17.16 -1.01
N MET A 521 18.96 17.61 -2.02
CA MET A 521 19.53 18.18 -3.23
C MET A 521 18.74 19.36 -3.78
N ASN A 522 19.44 20.31 -4.40
CA ASN A 522 18.85 21.44 -5.11
C ASN A 522 19.39 21.48 -6.55
N VAL A 523 18.90 20.58 -7.39
CA VAL A 523 19.38 20.40 -8.77
C VAL A 523 18.26 20.62 -9.78
N LYS A 524 18.64 21.01 -10.99
CA LYS A 524 17.69 21.22 -12.10
C LYS A 524 17.82 20.10 -13.12
N ALA A 525 16.70 19.70 -13.73
CA ALA A 525 16.72 18.87 -14.92
C ALA A 525 17.01 19.73 -16.17
N VAL A 526 17.65 19.15 -17.19
CA VAL A 526 17.89 19.82 -18.49
C VAL A 526 16.56 20.12 -19.19
N ASP A 527 15.58 19.24 -19.04
CA ASP A 527 14.24 19.37 -19.65
C ASP A 527 13.28 20.29 -18.86
N GLY A 528 13.76 20.86 -17.75
CA GLY A 528 12.97 21.73 -16.87
C GLY A 528 11.97 20.99 -15.97
N SER A 529 11.94 19.65 -15.99
CA SER A 529 11.11 18.89 -15.06
C SER A 529 11.59 19.06 -13.61
N ARG A 530 10.64 18.98 -12.68
CA ARG A 530 10.94 19.04 -11.25
C ARG A 530 11.67 17.77 -10.82
N VAL A 531 12.83 17.96 -10.18
CA VAL A 531 13.56 16.89 -9.50
C VAL A 531 13.18 16.92 -8.02
N PRO A 532 12.69 15.81 -7.44
CA PRO A 532 12.52 15.69 -6.00
C PRO A 532 13.82 15.97 -5.25
N ASP A 533 13.72 16.66 -4.12
CA ASP A 533 14.85 17.26 -3.40
C ASP A 533 15.29 16.48 -2.17
N ASP A 534 14.66 15.34 -1.86
CA ASP A 534 14.88 14.59 -0.62
C ASP A 534 14.79 13.07 -0.85
N ILE A 535 15.80 12.35 -0.36
CA ILE A 535 15.84 10.89 -0.29
C ILE A 535 15.99 10.50 1.18
N GLY A 536 15.05 9.72 1.70
CA GLY A 536 15.24 8.97 2.95
C GLY A 536 15.73 7.57 2.62
N SER A 537 16.87 7.14 3.17
CA SER A 537 17.48 5.85 2.88
C SER A 537 18.08 5.16 4.11
N THR A 538 18.30 3.85 3.98
CA THR A 538 18.96 3.00 4.98
C THR A 538 20.18 2.35 4.35
N ILE A 539 21.27 2.28 5.12
CA ILE A 539 22.47 1.56 4.74
C ILE A 539 22.63 0.39 5.71
N ASN A 540 22.38 -0.83 5.23
CA ASN A 540 22.58 -2.03 6.02
C ASN A 540 24.02 -2.56 5.92
N VAL A 541 24.66 -2.32 4.77
CA VAL A 541 26.03 -2.70 4.48
C VAL A 541 26.70 -1.68 3.56
N VAL A 542 28.00 -1.47 3.76
CA VAL A 542 28.84 -0.60 2.92
C VAL A 542 29.81 -1.49 2.12
N PRO A 543 29.50 -1.82 0.86
CA PRO A 543 30.31 -2.74 0.08
C PRO A 543 31.54 -2.07 -0.55
N GLU A 544 32.51 -2.89 -0.97
CA GLU A 544 33.69 -2.43 -1.73
C GLU A 544 33.33 -1.88 -3.12
N LYS A 545 32.27 -2.45 -3.71
CA LYS A 545 31.71 -2.08 -5.02
C LYS A 545 30.21 -1.92 -4.87
N GLU A 546 29.63 -1.06 -5.72
CA GLU A 546 28.18 -0.85 -5.78
C GLU A 546 27.42 -2.18 -5.88
N GLY A 547 26.30 -2.26 -5.17
CA GLY A 547 25.39 -3.39 -5.27
C GLY A 547 24.65 -3.44 -6.60
N GLU A 548 23.87 -4.49 -6.78
CA GLU A 548 23.05 -4.68 -7.97
C GLU A 548 21.76 -3.88 -7.86
N ASP A 549 21.33 -3.30 -8.98
CA ASP A 549 20.00 -2.72 -9.13
C ASP A 549 18.95 -3.83 -9.02
N TYR A 550 18.00 -3.69 -8.10
CA TYR A 550 16.97 -4.71 -7.88
C TYR A 550 16.15 -5.05 -9.15
N ARG A 551 15.99 -4.13 -10.11
CA ARG A 551 15.31 -4.41 -11.40
C ARG A 551 15.94 -5.55 -12.17
N SER A 552 17.24 -5.81 -11.98
CA SER A 552 17.92 -6.93 -12.63
C SER A 552 17.38 -8.30 -12.19
N PHE A 553 16.79 -8.38 -11.00
CA PHE A 553 16.19 -9.60 -10.44
C PHE A 553 14.72 -9.76 -10.75
N ALA A 554 14.01 -8.69 -11.10
CA ALA A 554 12.57 -8.70 -11.38
C ALA A 554 12.23 -9.14 -12.82
N LYS A 555 13.19 -9.74 -13.55
CA LYS A 555 13.07 -10.09 -14.98
C LYS A 555 12.57 -11.50 -15.24
#